data_AF-A0A318YAW7-F1
#
_entry.id   AF-A0A318YAW7-F1
#
_cell.length_a   1.000
_cell.length_b   1.000
_cell.length_c   1.000
_cell.angle_alpha   90.00
_cell.angle_beta   90.00
_cell.angle_gamma   90.00
#
_symmetry.space_group_name_H-M   'P 1'
#
loop_
_entity.id
_entity.type
_entity.pdbx_description
1 polymer ?
#
loop_
_entity_poly.entity_id
_entity_poly.type
_entity_poly.pdbx_seq_one_letter_code
_entity_poly.pdbx_strand_id
1 'polypeptide(L)'
;MMTSTSNPPTNFSISTARLNITYFDPTSPSHSAFLAHLWNTPDFIASNGKTSITDSHSAQTFIQTRIIPQYTRKGFGLLLVNLRPTSNSPHQNTLPIGTISLMQGDPPNCYSAPDVGFAILPEHQGRGYATEAAKGAISYVQGEWNVQGVFGFCAPDNMRSRRVLEKSGLEFRGVRKLRVFGGRESAVFALVGMEEDLGVYGIDT
;
A
#
# COMPACT_ATOMS: atom_id res chain seq x y z
N MET A 1 10.97 -11.87 -27.97
CA MET A 1 9.51 -11.65 -27.92
C MET A 1 9.27 -10.43 -27.05
N MET A 2 8.85 -9.31 -27.65
CA MET A 2 8.51 -8.09 -26.91
C MET A 2 7.19 -8.33 -26.18
N THR A 3 7.22 -8.31 -24.85
CA THR A 3 6.01 -8.36 -24.04
C THR A 3 5.21 -7.09 -24.29
N SER A 4 4.02 -7.25 -24.87
CA SER A 4 3.03 -6.20 -25.04
C SER A 4 2.77 -5.50 -23.70
N THR A 5 3.18 -4.24 -23.58
CA THR A 5 2.88 -3.38 -22.44
C THR A 5 1.45 -2.89 -22.59
N SER A 6 0.47 -3.72 -22.22
CA SER A 6 -0.88 -3.22 -22.03
C SER A 6 -0.87 -2.30 -20.80
N ASN A 7 -1.20 -1.03 -21.02
CA ASN A 7 -1.43 -0.10 -19.93
C ASN A 7 -2.56 -0.65 -19.03
N PRO A 8 -2.46 -0.48 -17.71
CA PRO A 8 -3.51 -0.90 -16.79
C PRO A 8 -4.79 -0.13 -17.12
N PRO A 9 -5.97 -0.70 -16.82
CA PRO A 9 -7.23 -0.01 -17.07
C PRO A 9 -7.24 1.35 -16.37
N THR A 10 -7.48 2.41 -17.14
CA THR A 10 -7.46 3.80 -16.67
C THR A 10 -8.66 4.16 -15.80
N ASN A 11 -9.65 3.26 -15.67
CA ASN A 11 -10.89 3.47 -14.93
C ASN A 11 -10.87 2.91 -13.50
N PHE A 12 -9.77 2.32 -13.05
CA PHE A 12 -9.69 1.78 -11.69
C PHE A 12 -9.82 2.90 -10.64
N SER A 13 -10.74 2.72 -9.70
CA SER A 13 -10.80 3.53 -8.49
C SER A 13 -11.47 2.79 -7.33
N ILE A 14 -11.03 3.09 -6.11
CA ILE A 14 -11.75 2.72 -4.88
C ILE A 14 -12.24 4.03 -4.25
N SER A 15 -13.55 4.21 -4.24
CA SER A 15 -14.20 5.36 -3.62
C SER A 15 -14.52 5.08 -2.15
N THR A 16 -14.21 6.05 -1.30
CA THR A 16 -14.58 6.06 0.12
C THR A 16 -15.31 7.37 0.45
N ALA A 17 -15.62 7.59 1.73
CA ALA A 17 -16.30 8.79 2.17
C ALA A 17 -15.50 10.06 1.85
N ARG A 18 -14.17 10.04 2.04
CA ARG A 18 -13.31 11.22 1.87
C ARG A 18 -12.19 11.01 0.86
N LEU A 19 -11.91 9.78 0.46
CA LEU A 19 -10.78 9.44 -0.41
C LEU A 19 -11.22 8.84 -1.73
N ASN A 20 -10.41 9.09 -2.76
CA ASN A 20 -10.44 8.36 -4.02
C ASN A 20 -9.06 7.72 -4.25
N ILE A 21 -9.01 6.40 -4.27
CA ILE A 21 -7.77 5.64 -4.41
C ILE A 21 -7.66 5.18 -5.86
N THR A 22 -6.55 5.47 -6.52
CA THR A 22 -6.37 5.21 -7.96
C THR A 22 -5.03 4.53 -8.23
N TYR A 23 -4.85 4.07 -9.46
CA TYR A 23 -3.53 3.70 -9.96
C TYR A 23 -2.64 4.94 -10.13
N PHE A 24 -1.34 4.71 -10.05
CA PHE A 24 -0.35 5.65 -10.54
C PHE A 24 -0.37 5.68 -12.07
N ASP A 25 -0.53 6.86 -12.64
CA ASP A 25 -0.23 7.15 -14.06
C ASP A 25 1.30 7.35 -14.26
N PRO A 26 1.98 6.50 -15.06
CA PRO A 26 3.42 6.60 -15.33
C PRO A 26 3.79 7.80 -16.22
N THR A 27 2.82 8.39 -16.92
CA THR A 27 3.02 9.55 -17.79
C THR A 27 2.82 10.87 -17.05
N SER A 28 2.25 10.84 -15.83
CA SER A 28 1.95 12.02 -15.04
C SER A 28 3.18 12.53 -14.26
N PRO A 29 3.66 13.77 -14.54
CA PRO A 29 4.74 14.37 -13.77
C PRO A 29 4.34 14.64 -12.31
N SER A 30 3.05 14.89 -12.03
CA SER A 30 2.58 15.16 -10.67
C SER A 30 2.61 13.90 -9.80
N HIS A 31 2.31 12.73 -10.37
CA HIS A 31 2.37 11.46 -9.66
C HIS A 31 3.78 11.04 -9.29
N SER A 32 4.72 11.18 -10.24
CA SER A 32 6.13 10.86 -10.00
C SER A 32 6.77 11.84 -9.01
N ALA A 33 6.50 13.14 -9.14
CA ALA A 33 6.93 14.15 -8.16
C ALA A 33 6.34 13.88 -6.77
N PHE A 34 5.07 13.51 -6.69
CA PHE A 34 4.41 13.17 -5.43
C PHE A 34 5.06 11.96 -4.75
N LEU A 35 5.31 10.87 -5.49
CA LEU A 35 5.93 9.67 -4.94
C LEU A 35 7.34 9.96 -4.41
N ALA A 36 8.14 10.68 -5.21
CA ALA A 36 9.47 11.12 -4.79
C ALA A 36 9.41 11.96 -3.51
N HIS A 37 8.49 12.91 -3.44
CA HIS A 37 8.32 13.73 -2.25
C HIS A 37 7.94 12.90 -1.02
N LEU A 38 6.90 12.07 -1.11
CA LEU A 38 6.42 11.25 0.00
C LEU A 38 7.51 10.33 0.55
N TRP A 39 8.25 9.65 -0.33
CA TRP A 39 9.27 8.65 0.05
C TRP A 39 10.57 9.27 0.59
N ASN A 40 10.71 10.59 0.48
CA ASN A 40 11.83 11.35 1.06
C ASN A 40 11.41 12.19 2.28
N THR A 41 10.17 12.03 2.77
CA THR A 41 9.78 12.60 4.07
C THR A 41 10.54 11.92 5.21
N PRO A 42 10.87 12.64 6.31
CA PRO A 42 11.52 12.04 7.47
C PRO A 42 10.77 10.84 8.04
N ASP A 43 9.44 10.91 8.10
CA ASP A 43 8.56 9.84 8.58
C ASP A 43 8.68 8.55 7.76
N PHE A 44 8.70 8.69 6.43
CA PHE A 44 8.85 7.53 5.53
C PHE A 44 10.23 6.92 5.71
N ILE A 45 11.28 7.73 5.71
CA ILE A 45 12.67 7.25 5.87
C ILE A 45 12.85 6.55 7.22
N ALA A 46 12.27 7.08 8.30
CA ALA A 46 12.33 6.47 9.62
C ALA A 46 11.64 5.09 9.66
N SER A 47 10.53 4.93 8.92
CA SER A 47 9.73 3.70 8.92
C SER A 47 10.23 2.63 7.94
N ASN A 48 10.68 3.05 6.76
CA ASN A 48 10.97 2.18 5.62
C ASN A 48 12.44 2.17 5.21
N GLY A 49 13.23 3.13 5.72
CA GLY A 49 14.60 3.38 5.28
C GLY A 49 14.67 4.27 4.04
N LYS A 50 15.90 4.69 3.70
CA LYS A 50 16.18 5.48 2.51
C LYS A 50 16.07 4.60 1.25
N THR A 51 15.38 5.07 0.23
CA THR A 51 15.24 4.36 -1.05
C THR A 51 16.12 4.99 -2.13
N SER A 52 16.24 4.32 -3.28
CA SER A 52 16.88 4.91 -4.47
C SER A 52 15.99 5.92 -5.22
N ILE A 53 14.72 6.07 -4.82
CA ILE A 53 13.78 7.00 -5.44
C ILE A 53 13.92 8.33 -4.72
N THR A 54 14.72 9.20 -5.30
CA THR A 54 15.15 10.48 -4.68
C THR A 54 14.66 11.71 -5.45
N ASP A 55 14.14 11.51 -6.66
CA ASP A 55 13.64 12.57 -7.54
C ASP A 55 12.48 12.05 -8.40
N SER A 56 11.83 12.97 -9.13
CA SER A 56 10.70 12.64 -9.99
C SER A 56 11.07 11.66 -11.12
N HIS A 57 12.32 11.68 -11.61
CA HIS A 57 12.74 10.82 -12.71
C HIS A 57 12.86 9.35 -12.26
N SER A 58 13.59 9.12 -11.16
CA SER A 58 13.70 7.81 -10.52
C SER A 58 12.34 7.28 -10.07
N ALA A 59 11.45 8.15 -9.57
CA ALA A 59 10.07 7.79 -9.25
C ALA A 59 9.26 7.39 -10.49
N GLN A 60 9.38 8.12 -11.60
CA GLN A 60 8.71 7.78 -12.86
C GLN A 60 9.18 6.41 -13.37
N THR A 61 10.49 6.17 -13.40
CA THR A 61 11.05 4.87 -13.78
C THR A 61 10.53 3.76 -12.86
N PHE A 62 10.48 4.00 -11.55
CA PHE A 62 9.95 3.03 -10.60
C PHE A 62 8.46 2.74 -10.83
N ILE A 63 7.64 3.77 -11.03
CA ILE A 63 6.22 3.61 -11.36
C ILE A 63 6.08 2.73 -12.60
N GLN A 64 6.73 3.11 -13.70
CA GLN A 64 6.62 2.43 -14.98
C GLN A 64 7.11 0.97 -14.94
N THR A 65 8.25 0.72 -14.28
CA THR A 65 8.91 -0.59 -14.34
C THR A 65 8.53 -1.55 -13.22
N ARG A 66 8.06 -1.02 -12.08
CA ARG A 66 7.78 -1.83 -10.88
C ARG A 66 6.33 -1.78 -10.44
N ILE A 67 5.66 -0.62 -10.52
CA ILE A 67 4.28 -0.47 -10.05
C ILE A 67 3.29 -0.92 -11.14
N ILE A 68 3.40 -0.39 -12.36
CA ILE A 68 2.46 -0.69 -13.45
C ILE A 68 2.33 -2.21 -13.72
N PRO A 69 3.42 -3.00 -13.76
CA PRO A 69 3.31 -4.44 -13.96
C PRO A 69 2.62 -5.20 -12.82
N GLN A 70 2.47 -4.60 -11.62
CA GLN A 70 1.70 -5.22 -10.54
C GLN A 70 0.21 -5.14 -10.83
N TYR A 71 -0.26 -3.99 -11.31
CA TYR A 71 -1.66 -3.79 -11.66
C TYR A 71 -2.12 -4.76 -12.75
N THR A 72 -1.31 -4.97 -13.79
CA THR A 72 -1.65 -5.90 -14.87
C THR A 72 -1.65 -7.37 -14.42
N ARG A 73 -0.79 -7.73 -13.45
CA ARG A 73 -0.66 -9.13 -12.99
C ARG A 73 -1.64 -9.51 -11.89
N LYS A 74 -1.87 -8.62 -10.92
CA LYS A 74 -2.61 -8.91 -9.69
C LYS A 74 -3.85 -8.02 -9.51
N GLY A 75 -3.98 -6.94 -10.30
CA GLY A 75 -5.05 -5.94 -10.15
C GLY A 75 -4.96 -5.08 -8.90
N PHE A 76 -3.90 -5.24 -8.11
CA PHE A 76 -3.58 -4.41 -6.96
C PHE A 76 -2.06 -4.33 -6.79
N GLY A 77 -1.62 -3.39 -5.97
CA GLY A 77 -0.21 -3.05 -5.80
C GLY A 77 -0.10 -1.78 -4.97
N LEU A 78 0.86 -0.91 -5.29
CA LEU A 78 1.00 0.39 -4.64
C LEU A 78 0.04 1.37 -5.30
N LEU A 79 -0.94 1.88 -4.57
CA LEU A 79 -2.00 2.75 -5.06
C LEU A 79 -1.83 4.18 -4.53
N LEU A 80 -2.29 5.15 -5.32
CA LEU A 80 -2.28 6.56 -4.97
C LEU A 80 -3.55 6.90 -4.18
N VAL A 81 -3.40 7.52 -3.01
CA VAL A 81 -4.51 7.97 -2.17
C VAL A 81 -4.73 9.45 -2.42
N ASN A 82 -5.88 9.78 -3.01
CA ASN A 82 -6.28 11.16 -3.24
C ASN A 82 -7.37 11.59 -2.25
N LEU A 83 -7.25 12.80 -1.72
CA LEU A 83 -8.31 13.45 -0.97
C LEU A 83 -9.39 13.96 -1.93
N ARG A 84 -10.65 13.65 -1.65
CA ARG A 84 -11.77 14.14 -2.44
C ARG A 84 -11.95 15.65 -2.21
N PRO A 85 -12.26 16.41 -3.27
CA PRO A 85 -12.60 17.81 -3.14
C PRO A 85 -13.80 18.01 -2.21
N THR A 86 -13.75 19.06 -1.39
CA THR A 86 -14.87 19.45 -0.50
C THR A 86 -15.96 20.23 -1.26
N SER A 87 -15.67 20.73 -2.46
CA SER A 87 -16.59 21.44 -3.34
C SER A 87 -16.71 20.71 -4.68
N ASN A 88 -17.92 20.56 -5.21
CA ASN A 88 -18.16 19.93 -6.52
C ASN A 88 -17.82 20.86 -7.70
N SER A 89 -16.74 21.64 -7.59
CA SER A 89 -16.30 22.52 -8.68
C SER A 89 -15.67 21.68 -9.80
N PRO A 90 -16.06 21.89 -11.06
CA PRO A 90 -15.68 21.05 -12.21
C PRO A 90 -14.17 21.06 -12.56
N HIS A 91 -13.36 21.88 -11.86
CA HIS A 91 -11.92 22.03 -12.08
C HIS A 91 -11.07 21.62 -10.87
N GLN A 92 -11.64 20.99 -9.85
CA GLN A 92 -10.86 20.65 -8.66
C GLN A 92 -10.06 19.37 -8.91
N ASN A 93 -8.75 19.53 -9.11
CA ASN A 93 -7.81 18.42 -9.17
C ASN A 93 -7.89 17.60 -7.88
N THR A 94 -7.87 16.28 -8.03
CA THR A 94 -7.70 15.36 -6.90
C THR A 94 -6.34 15.63 -6.24
N LEU A 95 -6.33 15.82 -4.92
CA LEU A 95 -5.11 16.11 -4.18
C LEU A 95 -4.48 14.79 -3.70
N PRO A 96 -3.32 14.36 -4.23
CA PRO A 96 -2.64 13.20 -3.69
C PRO A 96 -2.13 13.50 -2.28
N ILE A 97 -2.44 12.63 -1.32
CA ILE A 97 -2.08 12.81 0.10
C ILE A 97 -1.29 11.63 0.68
N GLY A 98 -1.26 10.51 -0.03
CA GLY A 98 -0.48 9.35 0.39
C GLY A 98 -0.53 8.19 -0.58
N THR A 99 -0.08 7.04 -0.10
CA THR A 99 -0.16 5.76 -0.79
C THR A 99 -0.73 4.70 0.14
N ILE A 100 -1.48 3.75 -0.44
CA ILE A 100 -1.90 2.51 0.19
C ILE A 100 -1.39 1.37 -0.70
N SER A 101 -0.84 0.32 -0.11
CA SER A 101 -0.35 -0.84 -0.85
C SER A 101 -1.04 -2.10 -0.39
N LEU A 102 -1.34 -2.98 -1.34
CA LEU A 102 -1.54 -4.40 -1.10
C LEU A 102 -0.42 -5.13 -1.84
N MET A 103 0.56 -5.63 -1.10
CA MET A 103 1.74 -6.25 -1.66
C MET A 103 1.67 -7.75 -1.50
N GLN A 104 1.96 -8.48 -2.56
CA GLN A 104 2.26 -9.90 -2.46
C GLN A 104 3.48 -10.16 -3.31
N GLY A 105 4.51 -10.77 -2.71
CA GLY A 105 5.68 -11.23 -3.45
C GLY A 105 5.31 -12.34 -4.44
N ASP A 106 6.31 -12.80 -5.19
CA ASP A 106 6.17 -13.94 -6.09
C ASP A 106 6.83 -15.17 -5.43
N PRO A 107 6.24 -16.38 -5.52
CA PRO A 107 6.82 -17.60 -4.95
C PRO A 107 8.23 -17.89 -5.48
N PRO A 108 9.11 -18.55 -4.70
CA PRO A 108 8.88 -19.18 -3.38
C PRO A 108 9.23 -18.27 -2.18
N ASN A 109 9.52 -16.99 -2.42
CA ASN A 109 9.99 -16.05 -1.39
C ASN A 109 8.91 -15.04 -0.98
N CYS A 110 7.67 -15.51 -0.78
CA CYS A 110 6.54 -14.68 -0.41
C CYS A 110 5.58 -15.41 0.53
N TYR A 111 4.73 -14.65 1.21
CA TYR A 111 3.58 -15.21 1.92
C TYR A 111 2.44 -15.48 0.94
N SER A 112 1.56 -16.43 1.29
CA SER A 112 0.42 -16.80 0.45
C SER A 112 -0.74 -15.79 0.49
N ALA A 113 -0.71 -14.82 1.41
CA ALA A 113 -1.64 -13.69 1.49
C ALA A 113 -0.90 -12.35 1.31
N PRO A 114 -1.54 -11.33 0.72
CA PRO A 114 -0.96 -9.99 0.60
C PRO A 114 -0.86 -9.28 1.95
N ASP A 115 0.02 -8.28 2.04
CA ASP A 115 0.11 -7.36 3.16
C ASP A 115 -0.33 -5.94 2.81
N VAL A 116 -1.01 -5.29 3.75
CA VAL A 116 -1.42 -3.90 3.65
C VAL A 116 -0.35 -2.97 4.23
N GLY A 117 0.05 -1.97 3.45
CA GLY A 117 1.00 -0.93 3.85
C GLY A 117 0.49 0.46 3.49
N PHE A 118 0.92 1.50 4.19
CA PHE A 118 0.46 2.87 3.95
C PHE A 118 1.56 3.91 4.25
N ALA A 119 1.50 5.03 3.54
CA ALA A 119 2.27 6.22 3.84
C ALA A 119 1.39 7.45 3.54
N ILE A 120 1.29 8.40 4.47
CA ILE A 120 0.50 9.62 4.32
C ILE A 120 1.44 10.81 4.60
N LEU A 121 1.37 11.85 3.76
CA LEU A 121 2.16 13.06 3.94
C LEU A 121 1.91 13.68 5.34
N PRO A 122 2.96 14.17 6.04
CA PRO A 122 2.89 14.72 7.40
C PRO A 122 1.69 15.62 7.68
N GLU A 123 1.41 16.58 6.80
CA GLU A 123 0.33 17.56 6.91
C GLU A 123 -1.09 16.96 6.88
N HIS A 124 -1.24 15.73 6.38
CA HIS A 124 -2.51 15.01 6.27
C HIS A 124 -2.66 13.89 7.32
N GLN A 125 -1.67 13.70 8.19
CA GLN A 125 -1.71 12.67 9.23
C GLN A 125 -2.65 13.04 10.39
N GLY A 126 -2.95 12.07 11.26
CA GLY A 126 -3.84 12.28 12.43
C GLY A 126 -5.33 12.39 12.09
N ARG A 127 -5.72 12.39 10.80
CA ARG A 127 -7.11 12.57 10.34
C ARG A 127 -7.83 11.26 9.98
N GLY A 128 -7.18 10.12 10.22
CA GLY A 128 -7.73 8.78 9.96
C GLY A 128 -7.67 8.32 8.50
N TYR A 129 -7.01 9.07 7.60
CA TYR A 129 -6.97 8.72 6.17
C TYR A 129 -6.27 7.40 5.87
N ALA A 130 -5.19 7.05 6.59
CA ALA A 130 -4.53 5.75 6.42
C ALA A 130 -5.48 4.58 6.75
N THR A 131 -6.22 4.67 7.85
CA THR A 131 -7.23 3.67 8.24
C THR A 131 -8.35 3.56 7.20
N GLU A 132 -8.88 4.69 6.73
CA GLU A 132 -9.92 4.72 5.70
C GLU A 132 -9.45 4.10 4.38
N ALA A 133 -8.25 4.47 3.93
CA ALA A 133 -7.64 3.91 2.72
C ALA A 133 -7.41 2.40 2.85
N ALA A 134 -6.88 1.94 3.98
CA ALA A 134 -6.64 0.52 4.22
C ALA A 134 -7.95 -0.29 4.25
N LYS A 135 -9.01 0.22 4.89
CA LYS A 135 -10.34 -0.44 4.84
C LYS A 135 -10.88 -0.54 3.42
N GLY A 136 -10.78 0.54 2.65
CA GLY A 136 -11.20 0.55 1.25
C GLY A 136 -10.42 -0.47 0.41
N ALA A 137 -9.10 -0.52 0.57
CA ALA A 137 -8.24 -1.46 -0.15
C ALA A 137 -8.53 -2.92 0.24
N ILE A 138 -8.66 -3.23 1.53
CA ILE A 138 -8.99 -4.58 2.03
C ILE A 138 -10.35 -5.01 1.48
N SER A 139 -11.38 -4.16 1.60
CA SER A 139 -12.72 -4.47 1.09
C SER A 139 -12.72 -4.70 -0.42
N TYR A 140 -11.90 -3.96 -1.17
CA TYR A 140 -11.76 -4.14 -2.61
C TYR A 140 -11.19 -5.53 -2.95
N VAL A 141 -10.09 -5.95 -2.33
CA VAL A 141 -9.50 -7.27 -2.65
C VAL A 141 -10.31 -8.45 -2.11
N GLN A 142 -11.05 -8.26 -1.02
CA GLN A 142 -12.01 -9.28 -0.58
C GLN A 142 -13.16 -9.44 -1.58
N GLY A 143 -13.73 -8.33 -2.06
CA GLY A 143 -14.88 -8.37 -2.98
C GLY A 143 -14.52 -8.79 -4.41
N GLU A 144 -13.52 -8.13 -5.01
CA GLU A 144 -13.21 -8.30 -6.44
C GLU A 144 -12.25 -9.46 -6.71
N TRP A 145 -11.37 -9.77 -5.76
CA TRP A 145 -10.31 -10.77 -5.92
C TRP A 145 -10.48 -12.00 -5.03
N ASN A 146 -11.57 -12.06 -4.24
CA ASN A 146 -11.86 -13.13 -3.29
C ASN A 146 -10.68 -13.45 -2.35
N VAL A 147 -9.85 -12.45 -2.03
CA VAL A 147 -8.71 -12.62 -1.14
C VAL A 147 -9.21 -12.85 0.28
N GLN A 148 -8.93 -14.03 0.84
CA GLN A 148 -9.45 -14.46 2.14
C GLN A 148 -8.59 -14.03 3.34
N GLY A 149 -7.38 -13.54 3.10
CA GLY A 149 -6.45 -13.13 4.16
C GLY A 149 -5.65 -11.91 3.76
N VAL A 150 -5.42 -11.01 4.71
CA VAL A 150 -4.56 -9.85 4.55
C VAL A 150 -3.69 -9.70 5.78
N PHE A 151 -2.39 -9.58 5.58
CA PHE A 151 -1.44 -9.27 6.64
C PHE A 151 -1.22 -7.77 6.78
N GLY A 152 -0.62 -7.39 7.91
CA GLY A 152 -0.07 -6.07 8.12
C GLY A 152 1.20 -6.21 8.94
N PHE A 153 2.26 -5.51 8.53
CA PHE A 153 3.56 -5.60 9.20
C PHE A 153 4.07 -4.20 9.53
N CYS A 154 4.64 -4.05 10.72
CA CYS A 154 5.35 -2.84 11.10
C CYS A 154 6.44 -3.15 12.13
N ALA A 155 7.36 -2.20 12.34
CA ALA A 155 8.31 -2.30 13.44
C ALA A 155 7.56 -2.43 14.78
N PRO A 156 8.03 -3.26 15.73
CA PRO A 156 7.31 -3.52 16.98
C PRO A 156 6.95 -2.27 17.79
N ASP A 157 7.79 -1.24 17.73
CA ASP A 157 7.67 0.05 18.40
C ASP A 157 6.89 1.11 17.60
N ASN A 158 6.51 0.83 16.35
CA ASN A 158 5.73 1.76 15.53
C ASN A 158 4.24 1.75 15.92
N MET A 159 3.95 2.33 17.09
CA MET A 159 2.61 2.38 17.68
C MET A 159 1.58 3.07 16.79
N ARG A 160 2.01 3.98 15.92
CA ARG A 160 1.12 4.65 14.98
C ARG A 160 0.62 3.69 13.91
N SER A 161 1.51 2.90 13.31
CA SER A 161 1.12 1.91 12.30
C SER A 161 0.29 0.78 12.92
N ARG A 162 0.66 0.31 14.12
CA ARG A 162 -0.13 -0.68 14.87
C ARG A 162 -1.60 -0.26 15.01
N ARG A 163 -1.85 0.96 15.48
CA ARG A 163 -3.20 1.50 15.62
C ARG A 163 -3.97 1.59 14.30
N VAL A 164 -3.28 1.86 13.20
CA VAL A 164 -3.92 1.88 11.88
C VAL A 164 -4.32 0.45 11.49
N LEU A 165 -3.41 -0.52 11.61
CA LEU A 165 -3.67 -1.93 11.28
C LEU A 165 -4.84 -2.49 12.11
N GLU A 166 -4.83 -2.25 13.42
CA GLU A 166 -5.93 -2.63 14.33
C GLU A 166 -7.26 -2.03 13.89
N LYS A 167 -7.29 -0.71 13.68
CA LYS A 167 -8.52 -0.01 13.27
C LYS A 167 -8.99 -0.39 11.86
N SER A 168 -8.11 -0.95 11.03
CA SER A 168 -8.42 -1.45 9.70
C SER A 168 -9.01 -2.87 9.70
N GLY A 169 -9.16 -3.50 10.87
CA GLY A 169 -9.79 -4.81 11.03
C GLY A 169 -8.79 -5.97 11.11
N LEU A 170 -7.51 -5.68 11.33
CA LEU A 170 -6.51 -6.70 11.60
C LEU A 170 -6.30 -6.85 13.11
N GLU A 171 -5.89 -8.03 13.55
CA GLU A 171 -5.56 -8.34 14.93
C GLU A 171 -4.07 -8.60 15.10
N PHE A 172 -3.52 -8.25 16.26
CA PHE A 172 -2.12 -8.49 16.57
C PHE A 172 -1.86 -9.97 16.82
N ARG A 173 -0.88 -10.55 16.11
CA ARG A 173 -0.49 -11.96 16.15
C ARG A 173 0.95 -12.17 16.64
N GLY A 174 1.46 -11.23 17.43
CA GLY A 174 2.79 -11.30 18.04
C GLY A 174 3.89 -10.62 17.23
N VAL A 175 5.12 -10.68 17.75
CA VAL A 175 6.33 -10.21 17.08
C VAL A 175 7.09 -11.42 16.55
N ARG A 176 7.50 -11.38 15.28
CA ARG A 176 8.20 -12.48 14.60
C ARG A 176 9.35 -11.96 13.76
N LYS A 177 10.37 -12.79 13.53
CA LYS A 177 11.44 -12.52 12.57
C LYS A 177 10.98 -12.93 11.18
N LEU A 178 10.72 -11.95 10.33
CA LEU A 178 10.10 -12.20 9.03
C LEU A 178 11.17 -12.38 7.95
N ARG A 179 11.25 -13.58 7.36
CA ARG A 179 12.23 -13.93 6.31
C ARG A 179 12.19 -12.95 5.13
N VAL A 180 11.00 -12.57 4.67
CA VAL A 180 10.83 -11.63 3.54
C VAL A 180 11.33 -10.22 3.85
N PHE A 181 11.50 -9.88 5.14
CA PHE A 181 12.06 -8.61 5.59
C PHE A 181 13.50 -8.76 6.11
N GLY A 182 14.22 -9.79 5.64
CA GLY A 182 15.62 -10.03 6.01
C GLY A 182 15.81 -10.51 7.45
N GLY A 183 14.80 -11.17 8.02
CA GLY A 183 14.84 -11.67 9.40
C GLY A 183 14.66 -10.59 10.47
N ARG A 184 14.25 -9.37 10.08
CA ARG A 184 13.91 -8.30 11.03
C ARG A 184 12.69 -8.68 11.86
N GLU A 185 12.70 -8.28 13.13
CA GLU A 185 11.55 -8.38 14.00
C GLU A 185 10.46 -7.40 13.56
N SER A 186 9.27 -7.93 13.35
CA SER A 186 8.10 -7.16 12.97
C SER A 186 6.92 -7.57 13.84
N ALA A 187 6.13 -6.59 14.26
CA ALA A 187 4.78 -6.85 14.75
C ALA A 187 3.93 -7.36 13.58
N VAL A 188 3.37 -8.55 13.75
CA VAL A 188 2.52 -9.21 12.77
C VAL A 188 1.06 -8.92 13.11
N PHE A 189 0.32 -8.47 12.11
CA PHE A 189 -1.12 -8.33 12.16
C PHE A 189 -1.74 -9.18 11.06
N ALA A 190 -2.86 -9.82 11.34
CA ALA A 190 -3.60 -10.62 10.37
C ALA A 190 -5.07 -10.18 10.37
N LEU A 191 -5.73 -10.26 9.22
CA LEU A 191 -7.15 -9.98 9.12
C LEU A 191 -7.93 -10.93 10.04
N VAL A 192 -8.91 -10.39 10.78
CA VAL A 192 -9.74 -11.20 11.69
C VAL A 192 -10.39 -12.35 10.90
N GLY A 193 -10.25 -13.57 11.42
CA GLY A 193 -10.75 -14.79 10.79
C GLY A 193 -9.71 -15.61 10.04
N MET A 194 -8.48 -15.12 9.89
CA MET A 194 -7.35 -15.94 9.44
C MET A 194 -6.98 -17.00 10.50
N GLU A 195 -6.38 -18.11 10.06
CA GLU A 195 -5.93 -19.21 10.93
C GLU A 195 -4.98 -18.71 12.04
N GLU A 196 -5.06 -19.31 13.23
CA GLU A 196 -4.18 -18.94 14.34
C GLU A 196 -2.72 -19.35 14.09
N ASP A 197 -2.53 -20.52 13.49
CA ASP A 197 -1.22 -20.98 13.02
C ASP A 197 -0.87 -20.31 11.69
N LEU A 198 -0.05 -19.26 11.76
CA LEU A 198 0.38 -18.52 10.58
C LEU A 198 1.38 -19.28 9.69
N GLY A 199 1.86 -20.44 10.13
CA GLY A 199 2.72 -21.32 9.32
C GLY A 199 2.05 -21.75 8.02
N VAL A 200 0.71 -21.87 8.00
CA VAL A 200 -0.07 -22.18 6.79
C VAL A 200 0.06 -21.11 5.69
N TYR A 201 0.46 -19.89 6.07
CA TYR A 201 0.70 -18.78 5.15
C TYR A 201 2.18 -18.56 4.83
N GLY A 202 3.06 -19.44 5.31
CA GLY A 202 4.52 -19.32 5.16
C GLY A 202 5.15 -18.29 6.11
N ILE A 203 4.44 -17.89 7.17
CA ILE A 203 5.05 -17.15 8.28
C ILE A 203 5.59 -18.18 9.26
N ASP A 204 6.87 -18.45 9.16
CA ASP A 204 7.57 -19.36 10.07
C ASP A 204 7.42 -18.87 11.53
N THR A 205 7.26 -19.83 12.45
CA THR A 205 7.15 -19.55 13.89
C THR A 205 8.50 -19.38 14.56
#